data_AF-A0A401U424-F1
#
_entry.id   AF-A0A401U424-F1
#
_cell.length_a   1.000
_cell.length_b   1.000
_cell.length_c   1.000
_cell.angle_alpha   90.00
_cell.angle_beta   90.00
_cell.angle_gamma   90.00
#
_symmetry.space_group_name_H-M   'P 1'
#
loop_
_entity.id
_entity.type
_entity.pdbx_description
1 polymer ?
#
loop_
_entity_poly.entity_id
_entity_poly.type
_entity_poly.pdbx_seq_one_letter_code
_entity_poly.pdbx_strand_id
1 'polypeptide(L)'
;MFRGRVTGVYVSIITLATMVVINLVIIDQQSYTGGFNGITDLAQLEIFGVAFDAYGRATYYLVACCVLLSLLVAFAFTKSKAGLIVQAIRDHESRVRYFGYDVALYQIFVFALSAAIAGLAGMLYTVVMEFASPTFLG
;
A
#
# COMPACT_ATOMS: atom_id res chain seq x y z
N MET A 1 13.15 -4.99 9.77
CA MET A 1 13.13 -3.71 10.50
C MET A 1 12.59 -3.87 11.93
N PHE A 2 11.33 -4.30 12.13
CA PHE A 2 10.69 -4.38 13.45
C PHE A 2 11.29 -5.40 14.43
N ARG A 3 11.86 -6.52 13.96
CA ARG A 3 12.61 -7.47 14.82
C ARG A 3 13.96 -6.92 15.30
N GLY A 4 14.54 -5.95 14.60
CA GLY A 4 15.83 -5.34 14.93
C GLY A 4 15.76 -4.24 15.98
N ARG A 5 14.58 -3.94 16.54
CA ARG A 5 14.34 -2.89 17.55
C ARG A 5 14.77 -1.48 17.09
N VAL A 6 14.73 -1.24 15.79
CA VAL A 6 14.96 0.09 15.22
C VAL A 6 13.73 0.93 15.58
N THR A 7 13.87 1.90 16.48
CA THR A 7 12.76 2.73 16.98
C THR A 7 12.81 4.15 16.42
N GLY A 8 11.62 4.73 16.22
CA GLY A 8 11.45 6.15 15.89
C GLY A 8 12.05 6.56 14.55
N VAL A 9 12.92 7.58 14.59
CA VAL A 9 13.44 8.31 13.42
C VAL A 9 14.15 7.40 12.41
N TYR A 10 14.88 6.38 12.89
CA TYR A 10 15.61 5.46 12.02
C TYR A 10 14.68 4.66 11.10
N VAL A 11 13.50 4.26 11.58
CA VAL A 11 12.49 3.58 10.76
C VAL A 11 12.02 4.47 9.63
N SER A 12 11.75 5.74 9.92
CA SER A 12 11.34 6.72 8.92
C SER A 12 12.42 6.95 7.87
N ILE A 13 13.68 7.11 8.28
CA ILE A 13 14.82 7.30 7.36
C ILE A 13 14.99 6.07 6.45
N ILE A 14 14.94 4.86 7.01
CA ILE A 14 15.08 3.63 6.23
C ILE A 14 13.92 3.48 5.24
N THR A 15 12.69 3.81 5.64
CA THR A 15 11.51 3.72 4.78
C THR A 15 11.58 4.73 3.64
N LEU A 16 11.99 5.97 3.92
CA LEU A 16 12.21 7.01 2.91
C LEU A 16 13.33 6.61 1.94
N ALA A 17 14.47 6.16 2.45
CA ALA A 17 15.58 5.71 1.61
C ALA A 17 15.17 4.53 0.72
N THR A 18 14.42 3.56 1.27
CA THR A 18 13.90 2.42 0.50
C THR A 18 12.98 2.89 -0.62
N MET A 19 12.10 3.85 -0.34
CA MET A 19 11.19 4.43 -1.33
C MET A 19 11.95 5.14 -2.46
N VAL A 20 12.99 5.93 -2.15
CA VAL A 20 13.85 6.58 -3.15
C VAL A 20 14.60 5.56 -4.00
N VAL A 21 15.15 4.50 -3.39
CA VAL A 21 15.83 3.43 -4.14
C VAL A 21 14.87 2.72 -5.09
N ILE A 22 13.65 2.42 -4.65
CA ILE A 22 12.62 1.81 -5.51
C ILE A 22 12.28 2.75 -6.67
N ASN A 23 12.10 4.04 -6.40
CA ASN A 23 11.85 5.04 -7.46
C ASN A 23 12.99 5.07 -8.50
N LEU A 24 14.24 5.05 -8.04
CA LEU A 24 15.41 5.03 -8.91
C LEU A 24 15.43 3.78 -9.81
N VAL A 25 15.16 2.60 -9.23
CA VAL A 25 15.10 1.34 -9.98
C VAL A 25 13.98 1.35 -11.02
N ILE A 26 12.82 1.93 -10.71
CA ILE A 26 11.70 2.06 -11.65
C ILE A 26 12.07 2.97 -12.83
N ILE A 27 12.79 4.07 -12.57
CA ILE A 27 13.26 4.99 -13.61
C ILE A 27 14.34 4.33 -14.49
N ASP A 28 15.28 3.61 -13.87
CA ASP A 28 16.39 2.93 -14.56
C ASP A 28 15.90 1.79 -15.46
N GLN A 29 14.79 1.12 -15.10
CA GLN A 29 14.11 0.10 -15.90
C GLN A 29 13.30 0.68 -17.08
N GLN A 30 13.90 1.59 -17.86
CA GLN A 30 13.27 2.24 -19.02
C GLN A 30 12.62 1.28 -20.02
N SER A 31 13.18 0.09 -20.19
CA SER A 31 12.70 -0.93 -21.14
C SER A 31 11.29 -1.45 -20.83
N TYR A 32 10.86 -1.41 -19.57
CA TYR A 32 9.55 -1.92 -19.13
C TYR A 32 8.62 -0.83 -18.57
N THR A 33 9.14 0.33 -18.17
CA THR A 33 8.36 1.41 -17.53
C THR A 33 8.31 2.71 -18.32
N GLY A 34 9.05 2.82 -19.45
CA GLY A 34 9.18 4.06 -20.21
C GLY A 34 10.05 5.14 -19.54
N GLY A 35 10.62 4.85 -18.35
CA GLY A 35 11.47 5.78 -17.59
C GLY A 35 10.75 7.08 -17.23
N PHE A 36 11.41 8.22 -17.47
CA PHE A 36 10.90 9.55 -17.12
C PHE A 36 9.62 9.97 -17.87
N ASN A 37 9.34 9.37 -19.03
CA ASN A 37 8.16 9.70 -19.83
C ASN A 37 6.90 8.92 -19.39
N GLY A 38 7.05 7.87 -18.58
CA GLY A 38 5.96 6.97 -18.23
C GLY A 38 5.47 6.11 -19.40
N ILE A 39 4.59 5.16 -19.11
CA ILE A 39 3.84 4.45 -20.16
C ILE A 39 2.56 5.24 -20.43
N THR A 40 2.51 5.86 -21.61
CA THR A 40 1.29 6.34 -22.26
C THR A 40 0.73 5.21 -23.11
N ASP A 41 -0.59 4.98 -23.08
CA ASP A 41 -1.28 3.87 -23.76
C ASP A 41 -1.21 2.53 -22.99
N LEU A 42 -1.50 2.58 -21.68
CA LEU A 42 -1.83 1.35 -20.95
C LEU A 42 -3.16 0.83 -21.51
N ALA A 43 -3.08 -0.27 -22.26
CA ALA A 43 -4.23 -0.96 -22.81
C ALA A 43 -5.34 -1.09 -21.76
N GLN A 44 -6.58 -0.77 -22.15
CA GLN A 44 -7.77 -0.87 -21.31
C GLN A 44 -7.71 -2.14 -20.48
N LEU A 45 -7.91 -2.00 -19.16
CA LEU A 45 -7.80 -3.14 -18.26
C LEU A 45 -8.93 -4.12 -18.58
N GLU A 46 -8.63 -5.16 -19.36
CA GLU A 46 -9.59 -6.23 -19.68
C GLU A 46 -9.55 -7.28 -18.58
N ILE A 47 -10.55 -7.26 -17.70
CA ILE A 47 -10.77 -8.36 -16.75
C ILE A 47 -11.92 -9.20 -17.28
N PHE A 48 -11.66 -10.49 -17.54
CA PHE A 48 -12.68 -11.46 -17.96
C PHE A 48 -13.48 -11.07 -19.23
N GLY A 49 -12.85 -10.33 -20.16
CA GLY A 49 -13.48 -9.93 -21.43
C GLY A 49 -14.40 -8.71 -21.34
N VAL A 50 -14.35 -7.96 -20.24
CA VAL A 50 -14.98 -6.64 -20.10
C VAL A 50 -13.90 -5.58 -20.18
N ALA A 51 -13.93 -4.76 -21.23
CA ALA A 51 -13.08 -3.58 -21.34
C ALA A 51 -13.55 -2.53 -20.32
N PHE A 52 -12.72 -2.26 -19.32
CA PHE A 52 -12.97 -1.19 -18.36
C PHE A 52 -12.48 0.12 -18.97
N ASP A 53 -13.40 0.83 -19.63
CA ASP A 53 -13.20 2.20 -20.08
C ASP A 53 -13.07 3.14 -18.85
N ALA A 54 -12.08 4.02 -18.83
CA ALA A 54 -11.82 4.93 -17.71
C ALA A 54 -13.03 5.84 -17.39
N TYR A 55 -13.84 6.17 -18.40
CA TYR A 55 -15.08 6.95 -18.26
C TYR A 55 -16.35 6.08 -18.12
N GLY A 56 -16.19 4.76 -18.17
CA GLY A 56 -17.26 3.79 -18.06
C GLY A 56 -17.81 3.70 -16.64
N ARG A 57 -19.14 3.55 -16.53
CA ARG A 57 -19.82 3.28 -15.24
C ARG A 57 -19.26 2.04 -14.53
N ALA A 58 -18.77 1.04 -15.28
CA ALA A 58 -18.20 -0.19 -14.74
C ALA A 58 -16.94 0.06 -13.91
N THR A 59 -16.02 0.90 -14.38
CA THR A 59 -14.78 1.26 -13.69
C THR A 59 -15.07 2.05 -12.42
N TYR A 60 -16.05 2.96 -12.47
CA TYR A 60 -16.51 3.69 -11.28
C TYR A 60 -17.03 2.74 -10.19
N TYR A 61 -17.89 1.77 -10.53
CA TYR A 61 -18.40 0.79 -9.56
C TYR A 61 -17.31 -0.17 -9.05
N LEU A 62 -16.32 -0.52 -9.87
CA LEU A 62 -15.18 -1.33 -9.45
C LEU A 62 -14.33 -0.58 -8.41
N VAL A 63 -13.94 0.65 -8.70
CA VAL A 63 -13.18 1.50 -7.76
C VAL A 63 -13.98 1.71 -6.48
N ALA A 64 -15.26 2.06 -6.58
CA ALA A 64 -16.13 2.25 -5.42
C ALA A 64 -16.24 0.98 -4.56
N CYS A 65 -16.36 -0.20 -5.19
CA CYS A 65 -16.39 -1.48 -4.50
C CYS A 65 -15.05 -1.78 -3.79
N CYS A 66 -13.91 -1.57 -4.46
CA CYS A 66 -12.59 -1.73 -3.86
C CYS A 66 -12.36 -0.79 -2.67
N VAL A 67 -12.77 0.48 -2.79
CA VAL A 67 -12.69 1.46 -1.69
C VAL A 67 -13.59 1.03 -0.53
N LEU A 68 -14.83 0.62 -0.80
CA LEU A 68 -15.73 0.08 0.23
C LEU A 68 -15.15 -1.15 0.92
N LEU A 69 -14.61 -2.11 0.17
CA LEU A 69 -14.00 -3.33 0.71
C LEU A 69 -12.79 -3.00 1.59
N SER A 70 -11.89 -2.13 1.13
CA SER A 70 -10.73 -1.71 1.92
C SER A 70 -11.12 -0.97 3.21
N LEU A 71 -12.14 -0.11 3.16
CA LEU A 71 -12.73 0.53 4.34
C LEU A 71 -13.34 -0.49 5.30
N LEU A 72 -14.11 -1.46 4.79
CA LEU A 72 -14.72 -2.50 5.62
C LEU A 72 -13.66 -3.38 6.28
N VAL A 73 -12.60 -3.75 5.55
CA VAL A 73 -11.46 -4.51 6.11
C VAL A 73 -10.75 -3.71 7.19
N ALA A 74 -10.48 -2.42 6.97
CA ALA A 74 -9.86 -1.55 7.97
C ALA A 74 -10.76 -1.38 9.21
N PHE A 75 -12.07 -1.23 9.02
CA PHE A 75 -13.03 -1.12 10.11
C PHE A 75 -13.17 -2.42 10.91
N ALA A 76 -13.23 -3.57 10.23
CA ALA A 76 -13.27 -4.87 10.88
C ALA A 76 -11.97 -5.15 11.65
N PHE A 77 -10.82 -4.77 11.08
CA PHE A 77 -9.52 -4.93 11.73
C PHE A 77 -9.40 -4.07 13.00
N THR A 78 -9.82 -2.80 12.94
CA THR A 78 -9.78 -1.90 14.11
C THR A 78 -10.73 -2.34 15.23
N LYS A 79 -11.87 -2.96 14.91
CA LYS A 79 -12.77 -3.56 15.92
C LYS A 79 -12.35 -4.94 16.41
N SER A 80 -11.38 -5.59 15.77
CA SER A 80 -10.89 -6.91 16.18
C SER A 80 -9.97 -6.83 17.41
N LYS A 81 -9.81 -7.95 18.11
CA LYS A 81 -8.86 -8.09 19.23
C LYS A 81 -7.43 -7.72 18.80
N ALA A 82 -7.06 -8.01 17.56
CA ALA A 82 -5.77 -7.62 16.99
C ALA A 82 -5.60 -6.09 16.91
N GLY A 83 -6.65 -5.34 16.54
CA GLY A 83 -6.64 -3.88 16.49
C GLY A 83 -6.46 -3.26 17.88
N LEU A 84 -7.13 -3.81 18.89
CA LEU A 84 -6.97 -3.40 20.29
C LEU A 84 -5.54 -3.64 20.80
N ILE A 85 -4.91 -4.78 20.44
CA ILE A 85 -3.52 -5.07 20.80
C ILE A 85 -2.58 -4.07 20.13
N VAL A 86 -2.80 -3.74 18.86
CA VAL A 86 -2.01 -2.73 18.13
C VAL A 86 -2.16 -1.34 18.75
N GLN A 87 -3.36 -0.98 19.20
CA GLN A 87 -3.58 0.26 19.93
C GLN A 87 -2.84 0.27 21.27
N ALA A 88 -2.86 -0.84 22.01
CA ALA A 88 -2.10 -0.98 23.26
C ALA A 88 -0.57 -0.93 23.02
N ILE A 89 -0.08 -1.44 21.89
CA ILE A 89 1.33 -1.31 21.48
C ILE A 89 1.71 0.15 21.26
N ARG A 90 0.83 0.95 20.66
CA ARG A 90 1.05 2.39 20.43
C ARG A 90 1.22 3.17 21.74
N ASP A 91 0.44 2.85 22.76
CA ASP A 91 0.51 3.54 24.05
C ASP A 91 1.76 3.10 24.84
N HIS A 92 1.93 1.79 25.03
CA HIS A 92 3.02 1.24 25.84
C HIS A 92 3.51 -0.12 25.32
N GLU A 93 4.40 -0.08 24.33
CA GLU A 93 5.05 -1.27 23.76
C GLU A 93 5.68 -2.19 24.83
N SER A 94 6.35 -1.61 25.82
CA SER A 94 7.01 -2.37 26.90
C SER A 94 6.01 -3.20 27.71
N ARG A 95 4.81 -2.67 28.00
CA ARG A 95 3.76 -3.36 28.77
C ARG A 95 3.18 -4.54 27.99
N VAL A 96 2.90 -4.36 26.71
CA VAL A 96 2.37 -5.43 25.85
C VAL A 96 3.37 -6.59 25.74
N ARG A 97 4.67 -6.27 25.73
CA ARG A 97 5.74 -7.27 25.76
C ARG A 97 5.80 -8.05 27.08
N TYR A 98 5.59 -7.39 28.22
CA TYR A 98 5.52 -8.08 29.53
C TYR A 98 4.32 -9.03 29.63
N PHE A 99 3.25 -8.78 28.88
CA PHE A 99 2.13 -9.71 28.76
C PHE A 99 2.41 -10.92 27.84
N GLY A 100 3.61 -11.04 27.27
CA GLY A 100 4.03 -12.18 26.47
C GLY A 100 3.64 -12.11 24.98
N TYR A 101 3.09 -10.97 24.52
CA TYR A 101 2.77 -10.79 23.10
C TYR A 101 4.01 -10.41 22.28
N ASP A 102 4.18 -11.02 21.10
CA ASP A 102 5.21 -10.63 20.13
C ASP A 102 4.81 -9.35 19.39
N VAL A 103 5.15 -8.21 19.97
CA VAL A 103 4.92 -6.86 19.41
C VAL A 103 5.40 -6.75 17.96
N ALA A 104 6.57 -7.34 17.64
CA ALA A 104 7.17 -7.19 16.31
C ALA A 104 6.31 -7.86 15.23
N LEU A 105 5.67 -8.99 15.55
CA LEU A 105 4.79 -9.70 14.62
C LEU A 105 3.52 -8.90 14.32
N TYR A 106 2.92 -8.28 15.34
CA TYR A 106 1.75 -7.40 15.15
C TYR A 106 2.10 -6.15 14.33
N GLN A 107 3.26 -5.53 14.57
CA GLN A 107 3.71 -4.37 13.77
C GLN A 107 3.96 -4.74 12.30
N ILE A 108 4.60 -5.89 12.04
CA ILE A 108 4.82 -6.38 10.67
C ILE A 108 3.49 -6.65 9.97
N PHE A 109 2.54 -7.28 10.66
CA PHE A 109 1.23 -7.59 10.10
C PHE A 109 0.47 -6.33 9.69
N VAL A 110 0.42 -5.32 10.57
CA VAL A 110 -0.25 -4.05 10.28
C VAL A 110 0.43 -3.32 9.14
N PHE A 111 1.77 -3.29 9.12
CA PHE A 111 2.53 -2.67 8.04
C PHE A 111 2.25 -3.36 6.69
N ALA A 112 2.23 -4.69 6.66
CA ALA A 112 1.92 -5.46 5.45
C ALA A 112 0.47 -5.24 4.98
N LEU A 113 -0.49 -5.17 5.92
CA LEU A 113 -1.90 -4.90 5.60
C LEU A 113 -2.06 -3.50 4.99
N SER A 114 -1.43 -2.48 5.58
CA SER A 114 -1.44 -1.12 5.05
C SER A 114 -0.78 -1.04 3.67
N ALA A 115 0.35 -1.73 3.48
CA ALA A 115 1.04 -1.78 2.19
C ALA A 115 0.18 -2.46 1.11
N ALA A 116 -0.55 -3.53 1.46
CA ALA A 116 -1.46 -4.20 0.52
C ALA A 116 -2.61 -3.29 0.07
N ILE A 117 -3.21 -2.53 1.00
CA ILE A 117 -4.26 -1.55 0.67
C ILE A 117 -3.70 -0.42 -0.21
N ALA A 118 -2.51 0.11 0.13
CA ALA A 118 -1.85 1.15 -0.65
C ALA A 118 -1.48 0.68 -2.08
N GLY A 119 -0.98 -0.56 -2.22
CA GLY A 119 -0.67 -1.16 -3.52
C GLY A 119 -1.92 -1.37 -4.38
N LEU A 120 -3.02 -1.84 -3.77
CA LEU A 120 -4.30 -1.98 -4.46
C LEU A 120 -4.85 -0.63 -4.92
N ALA A 121 -4.74 0.40 -4.09
CA ALA A 121 -5.12 1.76 -4.45
C ALA A 121 -4.25 2.33 -5.59
N GLY A 122 -2.94 2.10 -5.56
CA GLY A 122 -2.02 2.51 -6.63
C GLY A 122 -2.32 1.83 -7.96
N MET A 123 -2.62 0.53 -7.95
CA MET A 123 -3.06 -0.20 -9.14
C MET A 123 -4.35 0.38 -9.73
N LEU A 124 -5.35 0.67 -8.89
CA LEU A 124 -6.60 1.30 -9.37
C LEU A 124 -6.34 2.69 -9.95
N TYR A 125 -5.44 3.47 -9.35
CA TYR A 125 -5.07 4.79 -9.83
C TYR A 125 -4.49 4.76 -11.25
N THR A 126 -3.60 3.79 -11.54
CA THR A 126 -3.05 3.65 -12.90
C THR A 126 -4.10 3.24 -13.93
N VAL A 127 -5.13 2.50 -13.51
CA VAL A 127 -6.23 2.08 -14.41
C VAL A 127 -7.15 3.25 -14.76
N VAL A 128 -7.46 4.11 -13.79
CA VAL A 128 -8.35 5.26 -14.02
C VAL A 128 -7.68 6.37 -14.82
N MET A 129 -6.37 6.57 -14.62
CA MET A 129 -5.62 7.64 -15.29
C MET A 129 -5.16 7.26 -16.71
N GLU A 130 -5.21 5.97 -17.08
CA GLU A 130 -4.64 5.40 -18.33
C GLU A 130 -3.17 5.81 -18.58
N PHE A 131 -2.52 6.30 -17.53
CA PHE A 131 -1.23 6.95 -17.56
C PHE A 131 -0.50 6.59 -16.28
N ALA A 132 0.64 5.92 -16.42
CA ALA A 132 1.54 5.63 -15.30
C ALA A 132 2.84 6.39 -15.54
N SER A 133 3.09 7.42 -14.72
CA SER A 133 4.37 8.13 -14.71
C SER A 133 5.02 8.05 -13.33
N PRO A 134 6.35 7.82 -13.26
CA PRO A 134 7.09 7.85 -12.01
C PRO A 134 7.08 9.20 -11.29
N THR A 135 6.63 10.29 -11.94
CA THR A 135 6.50 11.61 -11.31
C THR A 135 5.44 11.65 -10.20
N PHE A 136 4.47 10.73 -10.20
CA PHE A 136 3.46 10.63 -9.14
C PHE A 136 3.95 9.89 -7.89
N LEU A 137 5.14 9.28 -7.94
CA LEU A 137 5.73 8.62 -6.78
C LEU A 137 6.36 9.61 -5.78
N GLY A 138 6.33 10.93 -6.03
CA GLY A 138 6.98 11.97 -5.20
C GLY A 138 6.13 12.51 -4.05
#